data_AF-A0A914HMY0-F1
#
_entry.id   AF-A0A914HMY0-F1
#
_cell.length_a   1.000
_cell.length_b   1.000
_cell.length_c   1.000
_cell.angle_alpha   90.00
_cell.angle_beta   90.00
_cell.angle_gamma   90.00
#
_symmetry.space_group_name_H-M   'P 1'
#
loop_
_entity.id
_entity.type
_entity.pdbx_description
1 polymer ?
#
loop_
_entity_poly.entity_id
_entity_poly.type
_entity_poly.pdbx_seq_one_letter_code
_entity_poly.pdbx_strand_id
1 'polypeptide(L)'
;MQDGEWKLLELLQRLLTPLEEASLFFCKSPLSTKIPFARALLSQIRQLDLRLNGENDILQGIVEVEEMRTKLLTGIEERFSHLENEKLHAVSTFLDPRFKVFFAADKDLFTMQ
;
A
#
# COMPACT_ATOMS: atom_id res chain seq x y z
N MET A 1 8.55 20.90 -24.81
CA MET A 1 9.09 19.56 -24.48
C MET A 1 9.32 19.36 -22.99
N GLN A 2 9.89 20.32 -22.23
CA GLN A 2 10.18 20.12 -20.79
C GLN A 2 8.93 19.98 -19.86
N ASP A 3 7.79 20.54 -20.23
CA ASP A 3 6.60 20.60 -19.34
C ASP A 3 5.89 19.25 -19.13
N GLY A 4 6.08 18.29 -20.05
CA GLY A 4 5.51 16.94 -19.94
C GLY A 4 6.34 16.04 -19.01
N GLU A 5 7.67 16.13 -19.10
CA GLU A 5 8.60 15.38 -18.24
C GLU A 5 8.44 15.79 -16.76
N TRP A 6 8.25 17.07 -16.48
CA TRP A 6 7.97 17.56 -15.13
C TRP A 6 6.67 17.00 -14.55
N LYS A 7 5.60 16.94 -15.34
CA LYS A 7 4.33 16.33 -14.90
C LYS A 7 4.48 14.84 -14.62
N LEU A 8 5.28 14.14 -15.42
CA LEU A 8 5.58 12.72 -15.18
C LEU A 8 6.38 12.52 -13.88
N LEU A 9 7.38 13.38 -13.63
CA LEU A 9 8.14 13.38 -12.38
C LEU A 9 7.24 13.64 -11.16
N GLU A 10 6.28 14.57 -11.27
CA GLU A 10 5.30 14.81 -10.21
C GLU A 10 4.42 13.58 -9.94
N LEU A 11 3.99 12.86 -10.98
CA LEU A 11 3.24 11.61 -10.82
C LEU A 11 4.09 10.52 -10.13
N LEU A 12 5.34 10.37 -10.55
CA LEU A 12 6.27 9.41 -9.94
C LEU A 12 6.52 9.76 -8.47
N GLN A 13 6.71 11.03 -8.15
CA GLN A 13 6.86 11.48 -6.78
C GLN A 13 5.62 11.13 -5.95
N ARG A 14 4.41 11.44 -6.44
CA ARG A 14 3.16 11.08 -5.76
C ARG A 14 2.99 9.58 -5.56
N LEU A 15 3.42 8.77 -6.53
CA LEU A 15 3.38 7.31 -6.43
C LEU A 15 4.35 6.77 -5.36
N LEU A 16 5.53 7.38 -5.23
CA LEU A 16 6.58 6.92 -4.31
C LEU A 16 6.46 7.49 -2.89
N THR A 17 5.82 8.64 -2.69
CA THR A 17 5.68 9.27 -1.36
C THR A 17 5.07 8.32 -0.31
N PRO A 18 3.96 7.60 -0.58
CA PRO A 18 3.38 6.69 0.42
C PRO A 18 4.35 5.58 0.84
N LEU A 19 5.22 5.13 -0.07
CA LEU A 19 6.23 4.10 0.23
C LEU A 19 7.37 4.65 1.10
N GLU A 20 7.83 5.87 0.83
CA GLU A 20 8.85 6.52 1.63
C GLU A 20 8.38 6.73 3.07
N GLU A 21 7.22 7.36 3.23
CA GLU A 21 6.57 7.55 4.54
C GLU A 21 6.35 6.21 5.23
N ALA A 22 5.98 5.20 4.44
CA ALA A 22 5.69 3.90 4.99
C ALA A 22 6.94 3.19 5.52
N SER A 23 8.05 3.27 4.81
CA SER A 23 9.31 2.65 5.21
C SER A 23 9.81 3.17 6.57
N LEU A 24 9.66 4.47 6.82
CA LEU A 24 10.03 5.12 8.07
C LEU A 24 9.15 4.64 9.23
N PHE A 25 7.85 4.54 9.00
CA PHE A 25 6.89 4.09 10.00
C PHE A 25 7.03 2.60 10.30
N PHE A 26 7.29 1.77 9.28
CA PHE A 26 7.40 0.32 9.43
C PHE A 26 8.58 -0.06 10.33
N CYS A 27 9.70 0.66 10.31
CA CYS A 27 10.85 0.32 11.17
C CYS A 27 10.63 0.65 12.66
N LYS A 28 9.83 1.68 12.97
CA LYS A 28 9.68 2.20 14.35
C LYS A 28 8.38 1.80 15.04
N SER A 29 7.46 1.20 14.30
CA SER A 29 6.12 0.90 14.80
C SER A 29 6.04 -0.45 15.54
N PRO A 30 5.09 -0.59 16.49
CA PRO A 30 4.83 -1.86 17.18
C PRO A 30 4.47 -2.99 16.22
N LEU A 31 4.62 -4.24 16.69
CA LEU A 31 4.29 -5.41 15.90
C LEU A 31 2.80 -5.49 15.52
N SER A 32 1.94 -5.00 16.42
CA SER A 32 0.49 -4.95 16.23
C SER A 32 0.04 -4.03 15.10
N THR A 33 0.90 -3.14 14.61
CA THR A 33 0.51 -2.20 13.56
C THR A 33 0.86 -2.70 12.16
N LYS A 34 1.65 -3.78 12.01
CA LYS A 34 2.21 -4.17 10.70
C LYS A 34 1.14 -4.56 9.69
N ILE A 35 0.17 -5.39 10.10
CA ILE A 35 -0.95 -5.81 9.27
C ILE A 35 -1.85 -4.63 8.86
N PRO A 36 -2.42 -3.85 9.80
CA PRO A 36 -3.32 -2.74 9.42
C PRO A 36 -2.60 -1.68 8.60
N PHE A 37 -1.31 -1.49 8.85
CA PHE A 37 -0.49 -0.59 8.07
C PHE A 37 -0.25 -1.07 6.63
N ALA A 38 0.10 -2.35 6.43
CA ALA A 38 0.24 -2.90 5.08
C ALA A 38 -1.07 -2.77 4.28
N ARG A 39 -2.21 -3.05 4.92
CA ARG A 39 -3.54 -2.84 4.34
C ARG A 39 -3.79 -1.36 3.99
N ALA A 40 -3.43 -0.44 4.88
CA ALA A 40 -3.57 0.99 4.65
C ALA A 40 -2.70 1.48 3.48
N LEU A 41 -1.44 1.04 3.41
CA LEU A 41 -0.52 1.39 2.32
C LEU A 41 -1.05 0.92 0.96
N LEU A 42 -1.54 -0.32 0.88
CA LEU A 42 -2.19 -0.85 -0.33
C LEU A 42 -3.40 -0.01 -0.73
N SER A 43 -4.26 0.34 0.24
CA SER A 43 -5.43 1.17 -0.02
C SER A 43 -5.05 2.56 -0.53
N GLN A 44 -4.04 3.20 0.06
CA GLN A 44 -3.57 4.52 -0.35
C GLN A 44 -3.05 4.49 -1.79
N ILE A 45 -2.17 3.54 -2.12
CA ILE A 45 -1.61 3.41 -3.48
C ILE A 45 -2.72 3.10 -4.51
N ARG A 46 -3.72 2.27 -4.15
CA ARG A 46 -4.90 1.99 -5.00
C ARG A 46 -5.84 3.18 -5.20
N GLN A 47 -5.79 4.19 -4.34
CA GLN A 47 -6.64 5.38 -4.42
C GLN A 47 -5.92 6.59 -5.01
N LEU A 48 -4.61 6.51 -5.26
CA LEU A 48 -3.88 7.58 -5.95
C LEU A 48 -4.51 7.88 -7.30
N ASP A 49 -4.81 9.16 -7.52
CA ASP A 49 -5.22 9.68 -8.81
C ASP A 49 -3.98 10.08 -9.61
N LEU A 50 -3.68 9.30 -10.65
CA LEU A 50 -2.52 9.46 -11.52
C LEU A 50 -2.90 10.02 -12.89
N ARG A 51 -4.07 10.65 -12.99
CA ARG A 51 -4.55 11.24 -14.24
C ARG A 51 -3.86 12.57 -14.54
N LEU A 52 -3.47 12.75 -15.80
CA LEU A 52 -3.10 14.05 -16.36
C LEU A 52 -4.02 14.36 -17.53
N ASN A 53 -4.44 15.62 -17.64
CA ASN A 53 -5.13 16.12 -18.82
C ASN A 53 -4.07 16.59 -19.82
N GLY A 54 -3.68 15.77 -20.80
CA GLY A 54 -2.58 16.15 -21.70
C GLY A 54 -2.29 15.21 -22.88
N GLU A 55 -1.58 15.78 -23.86
CA GLU A 55 -1.24 15.31 -25.21
C GLU A 55 -0.66 13.87 -25.31
N ASN A 56 -0.74 13.26 -26.51
CA ASN A 56 -0.43 11.85 -26.79
C ASN A 56 0.91 11.33 -26.23
N ASP A 57 1.98 12.14 -26.21
CA ASP A 57 3.29 11.70 -25.68
C ASP A 57 3.29 11.54 -24.16
N ILE A 58 2.42 12.27 -23.44
CA ILE A 58 2.24 12.14 -21.99
C ILE A 58 1.45 10.87 -21.67
N LEU A 59 0.55 10.42 -22.56
CA LEU A 59 -0.24 9.21 -22.35
C LEU A 59 0.63 7.96 -22.18
N GLN A 60 1.71 7.82 -22.96
CA GLN A 60 2.63 6.70 -22.83
C GLN A 60 3.32 6.71 -21.46
N GLY A 61 3.77 7.87 -20.98
CA GLY A 61 4.34 8.02 -19.64
C GLY A 61 3.33 7.70 -18.52
N ILE A 62 2.06 8.09 -18.66
CA ILE A 62 1.01 7.73 -17.69
C ILE A 62 0.80 6.22 -17.64
N VAL A 63 0.80 5.53 -18.79
CA VAL A 63 0.70 4.06 -18.85
C VAL A 63 1.86 3.42 -18.08
N GLU A 64 3.09 3.90 -18.29
CA GLU A 64 4.26 3.39 -17.57
C GLU A 64 4.17 3.62 -16.05
N VAL A 65 3.63 4.76 -15.60
CA VAL A 65 3.41 5.04 -14.17
C VAL A 65 2.33 4.12 -13.59
N GLU A 66 1.24 3.85 -14.32
CA GLU A 66 0.21 2.89 -13.87
C GLU A 66 0.73 1.45 -13.84
N GLU A 67 1.61 1.07 -14.78
CA GLU A 67 2.31 -0.21 -14.71
C GLU A 67 3.23 -0.29 -13.48
N MET A 68 3.96 0.77 -13.17
CA MET A 68 4.78 0.85 -11.96
C MET A 68 3.93 0.75 -10.69
N ARG A 69 2.78 1.43 -10.65
CA ARG A 69 1.80 1.31 -9.57
C ARG A 69 1.35 -0.14 -9.38
N THR A 70 1.02 -0.83 -10.47
CA THR A 70 0.60 -2.23 -10.42
C THR A 70 1.72 -3.12 -9.86
N LYS A 71 2.95 -2.95 -10.35
CA LYS A 71 4.13 -3.69 -9.85
C LYS A 71 4.39 -3.42 -8.37
N LEU A 72 4.22 -2.17 -7.92
CA LEU A 72 4.36 -1.81 -6.51
C LEU A 72 3.28 -2.46 -5.65
N LEU A 73 2.02 -2.43 -6.08
CA LEU A 73 0.92 -3.09 -5.37
C LEU A 73 1.18 -4.59 -5.21
N THR A 74 1.54 -5.27 -6.31
CA THR A 74 1.89 -6.71 -6.27
C THR A 74 3.08 -6.97 -5.34
N GLY A 75 4.14 -6.18 -5.43
CA GLY A 75 5.31 -6.34 -4.57
C GLY A 75 5.00 -6.13 -3.08
N ILE A 76 4.11 -5.18 -2.75
CA ILE A 76 3.66 -4.94 -1.37
C ILE A 76 2.77 -6.10 -0.90
N GLU A 77 1.84 -6.57 -1.71
CA GLU A 77 0.97 -7.72 -1.41
C GLU A 77 1.79 -8.97 -1.15
N GLU A 78 2.70 -9.34 -2.06
CA GLU A 78 3.58 -10.48 -1.89
C GLU A 78 4.43 -10.36 -0.63
N ARG A 79 5.03 -9.18 -0.42
CA ARG A 79 5.91 -8.93 0.73
C ARG A 79 5.17 -8.98 2.06
N PHE A 80 3.88 -8.63 2.13
CA PHE A 80 3.15 -8.60 3.40
C PHE A 80 2.08 -9.69 3.54
N SER A 81 1.86 -10.50 2.50
CA SER A 81 0.91 -11.62 2.48
C SER A 81 1.12 -12.62 3.63
N HIS A 82 2.36 -12.81 4.07
CA HIS A 82 2.70 -13.73 5.14
C HIS A 82 2.35 -13.19 6.54
N LEU A 83 2.25 -11.87 6.72
CA LEU A 83 2.06 -11.28 8.05
C LEU A 83 0.76 -11.72 8.71
N GLU A 84 -0.28 -11.99 7.93
CA GLU A 84 -1.56 -12.47 8.45
C GLU A 84 -1.50 -13.96 8.84
N ASN A 85 -0.62 -14.73 8.18
CA ASN A 85 -0.39 -16.15 8.47
C ASN A 85 0.62 -16.36 9.61
N GLU A 86 1.44 -15.35 9.91
CA GLU A 86 2.35 -15.39 11.03
C GLU A 86 1.63 -15.13 12.35
N LYS A 87 1.49 -16.19 13.15
CA LYS A 87 0.79 -16.18 14.46
C LYS A 87 1.18 -15.00 15.33
N LEU A 88 2.47 -14.63 15.36
CA LEU A 88 2.96 -13.55 16.20
C LEU A 88 2.38 -12.18 15.76
N HIS A 89 2.38 -11.89 14.46
CA HIS A 89 1.82 -10.66 13.91
C HIS A 89 0.30 -10.61 14.02
N ALA A 90 -0.37 -11.72 13.70
CA ALA A 90 -1.83 -11.83 13.79
C ALA A 90 -2.31 -11.65 15.24
N VAL A 91 -1.74 -12.39 16.19
CA VAL A 91 -2.10 -12.30 17.62
C VAL A 91 -1.76 -10.92 18.18
N SER A 92 -0.58 -10.37 17.86
CA SER A 92 -0.21 -9.04 18.32
C SER A 92 -1.19 -7.96 17.84
N THR A 93 -1.63 -8.03 16.59
CA THR A 93 -2.61 -7.12 16.01
C THR A 93 -3.99 -7.31 16.66
N PHE A 94 -4.41 -8.55 16.89
CA PHE A 94 -5.70 -8.87 17.52
C PHE A 94 -5.82 -8.37 18.97
N LEU A 95 -4.74 -8.51 19.75
CA LEU A 95 -4.70 -8.07 21.15
C LEU A 95 -4.66 -6.54 21.28
N ASP A 96 -4.32 -5.82 20.22
CA ASP A 96 -4.29 -4.37 20.23
C ASP A 96 -5.72 -3.81 20.11
N PRO A 97 -6.24 -3.12 21.15
CA PRO A 97 -7.60 -2.62 21.16
C PRO A 97 -7.90 -1.63 20.02
N ARG A 98 -6.87 -0.98 19.47
CA ARG A 98 -7.01 -0.04 18.33
C ARG A 98 -7.42 -0.75 17.04
N PHE A 99 -7.12 -2.04 16.91
CA PHE A 99 -7.29 -2.78 15.66
C PHE A 99 -8.34 -3.89 15.73
N LYS A 100 -9.12 -3.98 16.80
CA LYS A 100 -10.21 -4.96 16.93
C LYS A 100 -11.19 -4.96 15.76
N VAL A 101 -11.44 -3.79 15.17
CA VAL A 101 -12.34 -3.64 14.00
C VAL A 101 -11.82 -4.41 12.78
N PHE A 102 -10.50 -4.59 12.64
CA PHE A 102 -9.91 -5.34 11.52
C PHE A 102 -10.18 -6.84 11.57
N PHE A 103 -10.49 -7.39 12.76
CA PHE A 103 -10.84 -8.80 12.96
C PHE A 103 -12.33 -9.03 13.21
N ALA A 104 -13.11 -7.96 13.40
CA ALA A 104 -14.55 -8.07 13.64
C ALA A 104 -15.34 -8.58 12.42
N ALA A 105 -14.75 -8.49 11.21
CA ALA A 105 -15.29 -9.06 9.98
C ALA A 105 -15.03 -10.57 9.86
N ASP A 106 -13.95 -11.08 10.46
CA ASP A 106 -13.59 -12.51 10.47
C ASP A 106 -14.16 -13.19 11.74
N LYS A 107 -15.47 -13.39 11.77
CA LYS A 107 -16.09 -14.27 12.79
C LYS A 107 -15.72 -15.75 12.63
N ASP A 108 -15.11 -16.12 11.51
CA ASP A 108 -14.79 -17.51 11.15
C ASP A 108 -13.37 -17.96 11.54
N LEU A 109 -12.52 -17.06 12.04
CA LEU A 109 -11.20 -17.41 12.58
C LEU A 109 -11.27 -18.34 13.82
N PHE A 110 -12.48 -18.55 14.38
CA PHE A 110 -12.73 -19.42 15.54
C PHE A 110 -13.54 -20.69 15.21
N THR A 111 -13.75 -21.00 13.93
CA THR A 111 -14.16 -22.33 13.46
C THR A 111 -12.99 -23.04 12.78
N MET A 112 -11.90 -23.25 13.50
CA MET A 112 -11.04 -24.40 13.23
C MET A 112 -10.85 -25.15 14.56
N GLN A 113 -11.59 -26.25 14.64
CA GLN A 113 -11.46 -27.33 15.61
C GLN A 113 -10.06 -27.97 15.52
#